data_AF-A0A2R7INU2-F1
#
_entry.id   AF-A0A2R7INU2-F1
#
_cell.length_a   1.000
_cell.length_b   1.000
_cell.length_c   1.000
_cell.angle_alpha   90.00
_cell.angle_beta   90.00
_cell.angle_gamma   90.00
#
_symmetry.space_group_name_H-M   'P 1'
#
loop_
_entity.id
_entity.type
_entity.pdbx_description
1 polymer ?
#
loop_
_entity_poly.entity_id
_entity_poly.type
_entity_poly.pdbx_seq_one_letter_code
_entity_poly.pdbx_strand_id
1 'polypeptide(L)' 'ILDVNLRGGEKSFPIADALAAKGIPFVFATGGSHDSVADAYRDRPTLAKPFTMDGVAKALDALG' A
#
# COMPACT_ATOMS: atom_id res chain seq x y z
N ILE A 1 -4.11 -4.45 -4.30
CA ILE A 1 -3.69 -4.13 -2.92
C ILE A 1 -2.37 -4.86 -2.68
N LEU A 2 -1.33 -4.15 -2.22
CA LEU A 2 0.03 -4.62 -2.02
C LEU A 2 0.40 -4.47 -0.53
N ASP A 3 0.62 -5.57 0.19
CA ASP A 3 1.06 -5.50 1.58
C ASP A 3 2.52 -5.00 1.63
N VAL A 4 2.86 -4.05 2.51
CA VAL A 4 4.21 -3.47 2.60
C VAL A 4 5.16 -4.38 3.40
N ASN A 5 4.64 -5.13 4.37
CA ASN A 5 5.42 -5.98 5.26
C ASN A 5 5.33 -7.44 4.84
N LEU A 6 6.34 -7.90 4.10
CA LEU A 6 6.49 -9.33 3.84
C LEU A 6 7.02 -10.03 5.08
N ARG A 7 6.54 -11.25 5.29
CA ARG A 7 6.94 -12.10 6.41
C ARG A 7 8.42 -12.47 6.23
N GLY A 8 9.29 -11.83 7.02
CA GLY A 8 10.74 -11.95 6.89
C GLY A 8 11.52 -10.63 7.06
N GLY A 9 10.83 -9.49 7.20
CA GLY A 9 11.47 -8.17 7.31
C GLY A 9 11.78 -7.54 5.95
N GLU A 10 11.36 -8.21 4.87
CA GLU A 10 11.44 -7.68 3.52
C GLU A 10 10.29 -6.71 3.27
N LYS A 11 10.61 -5.55 2.71
CA LYS A 11 9.60 -4.57 2.31
C LYS A 11 9.25 -4.76 0.86
N SER A 12 7.97 -4.70 0.53
CA SER A 12 7.45 -4.88 -0.83
C SER A 12 7.70 -3.69 -1.77
N PHE A 13 8.56 -2.76 -1.38
CA PHE A 13 8.93 -1.60 -2.20
C PHE A 13 9.42 -1.93 -3.62
N PRO A 14 10.23 -2.98 -3.89
CA PRO A 14 10.60 -3.30 -5.26
C PRO A 14 9.40 -3.77 -6.10
N ILE A 15 8.38 -4.39 -5.48
CA ILE A 15 7.13 -4.74 -6.18
C ILE A 15 6.31 -3.48 -6.46
N ALA A 16 6.27 -2.55 -5.51
CA ALA A 16 5.62 -1.25 -5.68
C ALA A 16 6.25 -0.45 -6.83
N ASP A 17 7.58 -0.44 -6.91
CA ASP A 17 8.35 0.23 -7.96
C ASP A 17 8.05 -0.41 -9.33
N ALA A 18 8.06 -1.76 -9.40
CA ALA A 18 7.72 -2.47 -10.63
C ALA A 18 6.27 -2.21 -11.11
N LEU A 19 5.32 -2.13 -10.18
CA LEU A 19 3.93 -1.78 -10.50
C LEU A 19 3.81 -0.31 -10.94
N ALA A 20 4.54 0.60 -10.28
CA ALA A 20 4.57 2.01 -10.63
C ALA A 20 5.20 2.25 -12.01
N ALA A 21 6.30 1.56 -12.32
CA ALA A 21 6.95 1.57 -13.63
C ALA A 21 6.04 1.00 -14.73
N LYS A 22 5.15 0.07 -14.39
CA LYS A 22 4.11 -0.46 -15.29
C LYS A 22 2.88 0.44 -15.39
N GLY A 23 2.81 1.55 -14.65
CA GLY A 23 1.65 2.44 -14.62
C GLY A 23 0.41 1.79 -13.99
N ILE A 24 0.59 0.73 -13.20
CA ILE A 24 -0.53 0.02 -12.57
C ILE A 24 -0.90 0.76 -11.28
N PRO A 25 -2.16 1.18 -11.11
CA PRO A 25 -2.63 1.77 -9.86
C PRO A 25 -2.74 0.66 -8.80
N PHE A 26 -2.22 0.90 -7.60
CA PHE A 26 -2.29 -0.04 -6.48
C PHE A 26 -2.37 0.67 -5.14
N VAL A 27 -3.00 0.00 -4.18
CA VAL A 27 -3.15 0.43 -2.79
C VAL A 27 -2.14 -0.30 -1.93
N PHE A 28 -1.44 0.41 -1.04
CA PHE A 28 -0.57 -0.22 -0.05
C PHE A 28 -1.36 -0.71 1.17
N ALA A 29 -1.02 -1.88 1.69
CA ALA A 29 -1.60 -2.43 2.91
C ALA A 29 -0.51 -2.45 4.00
N THR A 30 -0.74 -1.74 5.12
CA THR A 30 0.23 -1.62 6.21
C THR A 30 -0.29 -2.29 7.48
N GLY A 31 0.60 -2.92 8.25
CA GLY A 31 0.26 -3.65 9.46
C GLY A 31 0.91 -3.05 10.70
N GLY A 32 0.19 -2.20 11.44
CA GLY A 32 0.64 -1.64 12.72
C GLY A 32 1.44 -0.34 12.61
N SER A 33 1.49 0.38 13.74
CA SER A 33 1.69 1.83 13.90
C SER A 33 3.01 2.44 13.41
N HIS A 34 3.87 1.70 12.71
CA HIS A 34 5.19 2.19 12.33
C HIS A 34 5.67 1.70 10.97
N ASP A 35 4.75 1.32 10.10
CA ASP A 35 5.10 0.93 8.75
C ASP A 35 5.13 2.16 7.85
N SER A 36 6.30 2.81 7.86
CA SER A 36 6.58 4.00 7.07
C SER A 36 6.49 3.67 5.58
N VAL A 37 5.31 3.90 5.00
CA VAL A 37 5.16 4.10 3.56
C VAL A 37 6.20 5.14 3.17
N ALA A 38 7.13 4.77 2.30
CA ALA A 38 8.20 5.66 1.88
C ALA A 38 7.58 6.95 1.31
N ASP A 39 8.23 8.09 1.51
CA ASP A 39 7.67 9.41 1.14
C ASP A 39 7.22 9.47 -0.33
N ALA A 40 7.93 8.76 -1.21
CA ALA A 40 7.60 8.56 -2.63
C ALA A 40 6.23 7.90 -2.91
N TYR A 41 5.65 7.24 -1.91
CA TYR A 41 4.39 6.49 -1.99
C TYR A 41 3.29 7.11 -1.13
N ARG A 42 3.57 8.23 -0.46
CA ARG A 42 2.62 8.93 0.42
C ARG A 42 1.42 9.52 -0.32
N ASP A 43 1.60 9.81 -1.61
CA ASP A 43 0.55 10.31 -2.49
C ASP A 43 -0.45 9.21 -2.91
N ARG A 44 -0.13 7.94 -2.65
CA ARG A 44 -0.99 6.81 -3.03
C ARG A 44 -1.91 6.40 -1.89
N PRO A 45 -3.10 5.83 -2.20
CA PRO A 45 -3.98 5.31 -1.18
C PRO A 45 -3.30 4.18 -0.40
N THR A 46 -3.32 4.33 0.93
CA THR A 46 -2.78 3.36 1.88
C THR A 46 -3.91 2.85 2.76
N LEU A 47 -3.84 1.57 3.09
CA LEU A 47 -4.84 0.84 3.84
C LEU A 47 -4.15 0.27 5.08
N ALA A 48 -4.34 0.93 6.21
CA ALA A 48 -3.84 0.45 7.49
C ALA A 48 -4.72 -0.69 8.02
N LYS A 49 -4.10 -1.72 8.57
CA LYS A 49 -4.79 -2.75 9.35
C LYS A 49 -5.25 -2.16 10.69
N PRO A 50 -6.44 -2.53 11.19
CA PRO A 50 -7.35 -3.53 10.65
C PRO A 50 -8.07 -3.05 9.38
N PHE A 51 -8.13 -3.92 8.37
CA PHE A 51 -8.82 -3.63 7.12
C PHE A 51 -10.33 -3.53 7.37
N THR A 52 -10.84 -2.31 7.49
CA THR A 52 -12.28 -2.06 7.56
C THR A 52 -12.84 -1.96 6.14
N MET A 53 -14.11 -2.33 5.94
CA MET A 53 -14.75 -2.15 4.63
C MET A 53 -14.72 -0.70 4.17
N ASP A 54 -14.85 0.29 5.08
CA ASP A 54 -14.75 1.71 4.75
C ASP A 54 -13.36 2.08 4.22
N GLY A 55 -12.29 1.60 4.89
CA GLY A 55 -10.93 1.84 4.45
C GLY A 55 -10.65 1.21 3.09
N VAL A 56 -11.11 -0.03 2.87
CA VAL A 56 -10.97 -0.73 1.59
C VAL A 56 -11.73 0.00 0.49
N ALA A 57 -12.97 0.43 0.76
CA ALA A 57 -13.79 1.17 -0.18
C ALA A 57 -13.14 2.51 -0.57
N LYS A 58 -12.69 3.32 0.40
CA LYS A 58 -11.96 4.57 0.12
C LYS A 58 -10.67 4.35 -0.66
N ALA A 59 -9.93 3.29 -0.34
CA ALA A 59 -8.68 3.01 -1.02
C ALA A 59 -8.92 2.54 -2.48
N LEU A 60 -10.01 1.81 -2.73
CA LEU A 60 -10.45 1.44 -4.08
C LEU A 60 -11.03 2.62 -4.86
N ASP A 61 -11.81 3.48 -4.20
CA ASP A 61 -12.37 4.72 -4.76
C ASP A 61 -11.27 5.68 -5.20
N ALA A 62 -10.21 5.83 -4.39
CA ALA A 62 -9.04 6.64 -4.71
C ALA A 62 -8.16 6.08 -5.86
N LEU A 63 -8.40 4.85 -6.33
CA LEU A 63 -7.76 4.30 -7.53
C LEU A 63 -8.58 4.57 -8.82
N GLY A 64 -9.79 5.11 -8.69
CA GLY A 64 -10.75 5.38 -9.78
C GLY A 64 -10.68 6.80 -10.32
#